data_AF-F2NYM7-F1
#
_entry.id   AF-F2NYM7-F1
#
_cell.length_a   1.000
_cell.length_b   1.000
_cell.length_c   1.000
_cell.angle_alpha   90.00
_cell.angle_beta   90.00
_cell.angle_gamma   90.00
#
_symmetry.space_group_name_H-M   'P 1'
#
loop_
_entity.id
_entity.type
_entity.pdbx_description
1 polymer ?
#
loop_
_entity_poly.entity_id
_entity_poly.type
_entity_poly.pdbx_seq_one_letter_code
_entity_poly.pdbx_strand_id
1 'polypeptide(L)'
;MNDKCNKYEYLSDKLEYGNISTEEAVSICNDIIEESNSENDFTVLESMFHAIFTAVTNRNIGNRINTDIIAKNLEKYNEEILDYIITILAYSGNEQYQNTIKQIGSKYKNLDIEDALMELSARMEK
;
A
#
# COMPACT_ATOMS: atom_id res chain seq x y z
N MET A 1 17.55 -15.66 3.79
CA MET A 1 16.53 -14.75 3.22
C MET A 1 15.31 -15.60 2.91
N ASN A 2 14.12 -15.17 3.30
CA ASN A 2 12.87 -15.93 3.07
C ASN A 2 12.53 -15.88 1.57
N ASP A 3 12.34 -17.02 0.92
CA ASP A 3 12.06 -17.09 -0.53
C ASP A 3 10.83 -16.26 -0.93
N LYS A 4 9.87 -16.09 -0.01
CA LYS A 4 8.71 -15.21 -0.22
C LYS A 4 9.08 -13.74 -0.26
N CYS A 5 9.99 -13.28 0.60
CA CYS A 5 10.45 -11.87 0.58
C CYS A 5 11.16 -11.56 -0.73
N ASN A 6 12.03 -12.46 -1.21
CA ASN A 6 12.72 -12.29 -2.49
C ASN A 6 11.75 -12.12 -3.67
N LYS A 7 10.59 -12.79 -3.67
CA LYS A 7 9.53 -12.59 -4.68
C LYS A 7 9.05 -11.14 -4.68
N TYR A 8 8.72 -10.57 -3.52
CA TYR A 8 8.16 -9.23 -3.44
C TYR A 8 9.20 -8.13 -3.63
N GLU A 9 10.45 -8.36 -3.23
CA GLU A 9 11.57 -7.48 -3.59
C GLU A 9 11.73 -7.40 -5.12
N TYR A 10 11.74 -8.56 -5.81
CA TYR A 10 11.78 -8.58 -7.28
C TYR A 10 10.57 -7.88 -7.92
N LEU A 11 9.37 -8.08 -7.37
CA LEU A 11 8.17 -7.37 -7.85
C LEU A 11 8.26 -5.87 -7.61
N SER A 12 8.81 -5.43 -6.47
CA SER A 12 9.05 -4.02 -6.17
C SER A 12 9.98 -3.39 -7.21
N ASP A 13 11.12 -4.03 -7.50
CA ASP A 13 12.06 -3.57 -8.54
C ASP A 13 11.38 -3.47 -9.91
N LYS A 14 10.55 -4.45 -10.25
CA LYS A 14 9.78 -4.46 -11.50
C LYS A 14 8.72 -3.35 -11.52
N LEU A 15 8.08 -3.06 -10.39
CA LEU A 15 7.10 -1.98 -10.24
C LEU A 15 7.77 -0.61 -10.25
N GLU A 16 9.01 -0.47 -9.84
CA GLU A 16 9.73 0.81 -9.87
C GLU A 16 10.38 1.06 -11.24
N TYR A 17 11.22 0.14 -11.69
CA TYR A 17 12.10 0.32 -12.83
C TYR A 17 11.72 -0.49 -14.07
N GLY A 18 10.80 -1.45 -13.91
CA GLY A 18 10.43 -2.35 -15.00
C GLY A 18 9.67 -1.65 -16.13
N ASN A 19 9.96 -2.04 -17.37
CA ASN A 19 9.20 -1.63 -18.54
C ASN A 19 7.89 -2.42 -18.67
N ILE A 20 7.01 -2.26 -17.68
CA ILE A 20 5.69 -2.91 -17.64
C ILE A 20 4.57 -1.90 -17.88
N SER A 21 3.46 -2.40 -18.41
CA SER A 21 2.26 -1.58 -18.60
C SER A 21 1.62 -1.20 -17.27
N THR A 22 0.79 -0.15 -17.28
CA THR A 22 0.03 0.25 -16.09
C THR A 22 -0.96 -0.85 -15.68
N GLU A 23 -1.56 -1.54 -16.66
CA GLU A 23 -2.50 -2.63 -16.44
C GLU A 23 -1.81 -3.82 -15.75
N GLU A 24 -0.59 -4.15 -16.18
CA GLU A 24 0.21 -5.18 -15.55
C GLU A 24 0.60 -4.79 -14.11
N ALA A 25 1.01 -3.54 -13.88
CA ALA A 25 1.31 -3.06 -12.53
C ALA A 25 0.10 -3.12 -11.59
N VAL A 26 -1.10 -2.76 -12.09
CA VAL A 26 -2.36 -2.87 -11.34
C VAL A 26 -2.68 -4.32 -11.03
N SER A 27 -2.51 -5.23 -12.00
CA SER A 27 -2.72 -6.68 -11.77
C SER A 27 -1.81 -7.19 -10.67
N ILE A 28 -0.50 -6.90 -10.75
CA ILE A 28 0.48 -7.31 -9.75
C ILE A 28 0.07 -6.80 -8.36
N CYS A 29 -0.30 -5.52 -8.23
CA CYS A 29 -0.69 -4.96 -6.94
C CYS A 29 -1.95 -5.64 -6.38
N ASN A 30 -2.96 -5.89 -7.21
CA ASN A 30 -4.18 -6.56 -6.78
C ASN A 30 -3.92 -8.02 -6.38
N ASP A 31 -3.05 -8.73 -7.10
CA ASP A 31 -2.64 -10.08 -6.72
C ASP A 31 -1.93 -10.08 -5.35
N ILE A 32 -1.03 -9.13 -5.10
CA ILE A 32 -0.37 -8.97 -3.79
C ILE A 32 -1.42 -8.67 -2.70
N ILE A 33 -2.38 -7.76 -2.95
CA ILE A 33 -3.45 -7.43 -1.99
C ILE A 33 -4.24 -8.69 -1.63
N GLU A 34 -4.63 -9.50 -2.61
CA GLU A 34 -5.37 -10.73 -2.37
C GLU A 34 -4.54 -11.77 -1.60
N GLU A 35 -3.29 -11.99 -2.00
CA GLU A 35 -2.38 -12.92 -1.31
C GLU A 35 -2.17 -12.51 0.17
N SER A 36 -2.11 -11.21 0.44
CA SER A 36 -1.86 -10.65 1.78
C SER A 36 -2.95 -11.03 2.79
N ASN A 37 -4.18 -11.32 2.34
CA ASN A 37 -5.27 -11.74 3.20
C ASN A 37 -4.97 -13.04 3.95
N SER A 38 -4.19 -13.93 3.33
CA SER A 38 -3.85 -15.26 3.89
C SER A 38 -2.48 -15.35 4.56
N GLU A 39 -1.62 -14.35 4.36
CA GLU A 39 -0.25 -14.34 4.92
C GLU A 39 -0.21 -13.89 6.38
N ASN A 40 0.52 -14.56 7.25
CA ASN A 40 0.61 -14.22 8.68
C ASN A 40 2.03 -13.87 9.14
N ASP A 41 3.02 -14.06 8.28
CA ASP A 41 4.39 -13.64 8.53
C ASP A 41 4.52 -12.12 8.29
N PHE A 42 4.79 -11.36 9.36
CA PHE A 42 4.91 -9.91 9.28
C PHE A 42 6.03 -9.44 8.36
N THR A 43 7.16 -10.16 8.30
CA THR A 43 8.27 -9.81 7.41
C THR A 43 7.88 -9.99 5.94
N VAL A 44 7.06 -11.00 5.64
CA VAL A 44 6.51 -11.19 4.29
C VAL A 44 5.48 -10.12 3.97
N LEU A 45 4.55 -9.83 4.89
CA LEU A 45 3.55 -8.78 4.71
C LEU A 45 4.19 -7.41 4.50
N GLU A 46 5.23 -7.08 5.25
CA GLU A 46 6.00 -5.85 5.07
C GLU A 46 6.58 -5.77 3.64
N SER A 47 7.20 -6.85 3.16
CA SER A 47 7.72 -6.92 1.78
C SER A 47 6.61 -6.75 0.73
N MET A 48 5.43 -7.33 0.98
CA MET A 48 4.25 -7.21 0.12
C MET A 48 3.75 -5.77 0.02
N PHE A 49 3.56 -5.11 1.17
CA PHE A 49 3.05 -3.73 1.21
C PHE A 49 4.10 -2.72 0.76
N HIS A 50 5.38 -2.98 0.97
CA HIS A 50 6.46 -2.19 0.36
C HIS A 50 6.38 -2.22 -1.18
N ALA A 51 6.16 -3.38 -1.79
CA ALA A 51 6.01 -3.48 -3.25
C ALA A 51 4.79 -2.68 -3.76
N ILE A 52 3.64 -2.74 -3.07
CA ILE A 52 2.44 -1.96 -3.43
C ILE A 52 2.72 -0.46 -3.27
N PHE A 53 3.37 -0.06 -2.16
CA PHE A 53 3.79 1.31 -1.90
C PHE A 53 4.66 1.86 -3.04
N THR A 54 5.66 1.09 -3.47
CA THR A 54 6.55 1.45 -4.59
C THR A 54 5.75 1.67 -5.87
N ALA A 55 4.76 0.81 -6.14
CA ALA A 55 3.93 0.95 -7.33
C ALA A 55 3.08 2.22 -7.33
N VAL A 56 2.39 2.51 -6.22
CA VAL A 56 1.50 3.67 -6.15
C VAL A 56 2.27 4.99 -6.22
N THR A 57 3.44 5.06 -5.58
CA THR A 57 4.31 6.24 -5.55
C THR A 57 4.95 6.52 -6.92
N ASN A 58 5.39 5.49 -7.64
CA ASN A 58 6.11 5.67 -8.91
C ASN A 58 5.20 5.68 -10.15
N ARG A 59 4.04 5.01 -10.12
CA ARG A 59 3.20 4.81 -11.31
C ARG A 59 1.86 5.52 -11.31
N ASN A 60 1.49 6.19 -10.21
CA ASN A 60 0.18 6.84 -10.08
C ASN A 60 -1.00 5.89 -10.34
N ILE A 61 -0.97 4.71 -9.72
CA ILE A 61 -2.01 3.66 -9.89
C ILE A 61 -2.88 3.45 -8.66
N GLY A 62 -2.71 4.26 -7.60
CA GLY A 62 -3.41 4.05 -6.33
C GLY A 62 -4.94 4.02 -6.46
N ASN A 63 -5.51 4.81 -7.37
CA ASN A 63 -6.95 4.84 -7.63
C ASN A 63 -7.46 3.66 -8.50
N ARG A 64 -6.57 2.75 -8.92
CA ARG A 64 -6.89 1.57 -9.77
C ARG A 64 -6.76 0.24 -9.04
N ILE A 65 -6.29 0.24 -7.78
CA ILE A 65 -6.07 -0.97 -6.99
C ILE A 65 -7.14 -1.13 -5.89
N ASN A 66 -7.32 -2.35 -5.41
CA ASN A 66 -8.37 -2.75 -4.48
C ASN A 66 -8.09 -2.34 -3.02
N THR A 67 -7.89 -1.04 -2.79
CA THR A 67 -7.58 -0.46 -1.47
C THR A 67 -8.64 -0.77 -0.40
N ASP A 68 -9.89 -1.03 -0.80
CA ASP A 68 -10.98 -1.40 0.13
C ASP A 68 -10.67 -2.70 0.87
N ILE A 69 -9.97 -3.63 0.23
CA ILE A 69 -9.59 -4.92 0.82
C ILE A 69 -8.53 -4.70 1.90
N ILE A 70 -7.59 -3.78 1.67
CA ILE A 70 -6.59 -3.39 2.67
C ILE A 70 -7.28 -2.77 3.89
N ALA A 71 -8.18 -1.80 3.66
CA ALA A 71 -8.89 -1.09 4.72
C ALA A 71 -9.78 -2.01 5.60
N LYS A 72 -10.30 -3.12 5.04
CA LYS A 72 -11.08 -4.10 5.80
C LYS A 72 -10.24 -4.98 6.73
N ASN A 73 -8.93 -5.05 6.53
CA ASN A 73 -8.03 -5.98 7.24
C ASN A 73 -7.02 -5.26 8.15
N LEU A 74 -7.23 -3.97 8.48
CA LEU A 74 -6.25 -3.15 9.19
C LEU A 74 -5.80 -3.69 10.54
N GLU A 75 -6.68 -4.38 11.27
CA GLU A 75 -6.36 -4.96 12.59
C GLU A 75 -5.26 -6.04 12.52
N LYS A 76 -5.04 -6.62 11.33
CA LYS A 76 -4.02 -7.63 11.09
C LYS A 76 -2.61 -7.05 11.07
N TYR A 77 -2.45 -5.76 10.75
CA TYR A 77 -1.15 -5.19 10.42
C TYR A 77 -0.49 -4.52 11.64
N ASN A 78 0.84 -4.67 11.72
CA ASN A 78 1.66 -3.99 12.72
C ASN A 78 1.95 -2.53 12.28
N GLU A 79 2.64 -1.76 13.14
CA GLU A 79 2.95 -0.35 12.87
C GLU A 79 3.77 -0.15 11.58
N GLU A 80 4.78 -1.01 11.34
CA GLU A 80 5.65 -0.95 10.16
C GLU A 80 4.86 -1.13 8.86
N ILE A 81 3.95 -2.11 8.81
CA ILE A 81 3.09 -2.33 7.65
C ILE A 81 2.07 -1.20 7.49
N LEU A 82 1.56 -0.67 8.60
CA LEU A 82 0.58 0.42 8.58
C LEU A 82 1.18 1.73 8.03
N ASP A 83 2.48 1.95 8.20
CA ASP A 83 3.19 3.08 7.59
C ASP A 83 3.09 3.08 6.06
N TYR A 84 3.29 1.92 5.42
CA TYR A 84 3.04 1.78 3.99
C TYR A 84 1.56 1.96 3.63
N ILE A 85 0.67 1.39 4.44
CA ILE A 85 -0.78 1.40 4.15
C ILE A 85 -1.34 2.81 4.16
N ILE A 86 -0.95 3.70 5.08
CA ILE A 86 -1.48 5.06 5.10
C ILE A 86 -1.16 5.81 3.80
N THR A 87 0.04 5.62 3.24
CA THR A 87 0.40 6.18 1.94
C THR A 87 -0.38 5.52 0.81
N ILE A 88 -0.53 4.19 0.82
CA ILE A 88 -1.30 3.48 -0.22
C ILE A 88 -2.77 3.96 -0.25
N LEU A 89 -3.39 4.12 0.92
CA LEU A 89 -4.73 4.67 1.04
C LEU A 89 -4.79 6.12 0.56
N ALA A 90 -3.80 6.95 0.88
CA ALA A 90 -3.72 8.33 0.41
C ALA A 90 -3.65 8.40 -1.12
N TYR A 91 -2.80 7.59 -1.74
CA TYR A 91 -2.62 7.53 -3.19
C TYR A 91 -3.85 7.02 -3.95
N SER A 92 -4.82 6.42 -3.26
CA SER A 92 -6.10 6.07 -3.87
C SER A 92 -6.95 7.27 -4.27
N GLY A 93 -6.72 8.44 -3.64
CA GLY A 93 -7.56 9.62 -3.83
C GLY A 93 -9.01 9.42 -3.36
N ASN A 94 -9.29 8.41 -2.53
CA ASN A 94 -10.64 8.13 -2.06
C ASN A 94 -10.87 8.74 -0.67
N GLU A 95 -11.73 9.76 -0.60
CA GLU A 95 -12.06 10.52 0.61
C GLU A 95 -12.47 9.64 1.80
N GLN A 96 -13.09 8.47 1.54
CA GLN A 96 -13.55 7.57 2.59
C GLN A 96 -12.41 7.12 3.53
N TYR A 97 -11.16 7.10 3.05
CA TYR A 97 -10.02 6.69 3.86
C TYR A 97 -9.46 7.79 4.76
N GLN A 98 -9.92 9.03 4.65
CA GLN A 98 -9.43 10.13 5.48
C GLN A 98 -9.58 9.82 6.99
N ASN A 99 -10.73 9.28 7.39
CA ASN A 99 -10.98 8.90 8.78
C ASN A 99 -10.16 7.68 9.19
N THR A 100 -9.96 6.74 8.27
CA THR A 100 -9.14 5.55 8.49
C THR A 100 -7.69 5.92 8.78
N ILE A 101 -7.09 6.80 7.97
CA ILE A 101 -5.73 7.32 8.15
C ILE A 101 -5.61 8.03 9.51
N LYS A 102 -6.57 8.91 9.85
CA LYS A 102 -6.59 9.60 11.17
C LYS A 102 -6.68 8.63 12.35
N GLN A 103 -7.49 7.58 12.25
CA GLN A 103 -7.64 6.57 13.30
C GLN A 103 -6.33 5.80 13.51
N ILE A 104 -5.65 5.40 12.43
CA ILE A 104 -4.33 4.77 12.51
C ILE A 104 -3.35 5.71 13.23
N GLY A 105 -3.31 6.98 12.84
CA GLY A 105 -2.49 8.02 13.46
C GLY A 105 -2.74 8.23 14.96
N SER A 106 -4.00 8.12 15.38
CA SER A 106 -4.34 8.23 16.80
C SER A 106 -3.76 7.08 17.64
N LYS A 107 -3.55 5.91 17.03
CA LYS A 107 -3.00 4.71 17.65
C LYS A 107 -1.46 4.68 17.58
N TYR A 108 -0.88 5.17 16.49
CA TYR A 108 0.56 5.16 16.22
C TYR A 108 1.06 6.57 15.91
N LYS A 109 1.70 7.19 16.91
CA LYS A 109 2.07 8.61 16.87
C LYS A 109 3.29 8.94 15.99
N ASN A 110 4.04 7.93 15.58
CA ASN A 110 5.27 8.11 14.80
C ASN A 110 5.03 8.11 13.28
N LEU A 111 3.82 7.75 12.84
CA LEU A 111 3.48 7.68 11.44
C LEU A 111 3.26 9.07 10.85
N ASP A 112 3.60 9.25 9.58
CA ASP A 112 3.46 10.53 8.90
C ASP A 112 2.04 10.77 8.36
N ILE A 113 1.13 11.01 9.29
CA ILE A 113 -0.30 11.16 9.02
C ILE A 113 -0.60 12.47 8.30
N GLU A 114 0.17 13.53 8.57
CA GLU A 114 -0.04 14.83 7.94
C GLU A 114 0.29 14.74 6.45
N ASP A 115 1.43 14.15 6.09
CA ASP A 115 1.81 13.94 4.70
C ASP A 115 0.82 13.03 3.97
N ALA A 116 0.38 11.94 4.60
CA ALA A 116 -0.62 11.06 4.02
C ALA A 116 -1.97 11.78 3.74
N LEU A 117 -2.43 12.64 4.66
CA LEU A 117 -3.67 13.39 4.48
C LEU A 117 -3.53 14.52 3.42
N MET A 118 -2.36 15.15 3.35
CA MET A 118 -2.06 16.14 2.32
C MET A 118 -2.06 15.49 0.93
N GLU A 119 -1.39 14.34 0.80
CA GLU A 119 -1.34 13.57 -0.43
C GLU A 119 -2.74 13.09 -0.85
N LEU A 120 -3.55 12.58 0.08
CA LEU A 120 -4.94 12.18 -0.19
C LEU A 120 -5.72 13.36 -0.78
N SER A 121 -5.58 14.54 -0.18
CA SER A 121 -6.25 15.78 -0.63
C SER A 121 -5.82 16.15 -2.04
N ALA A 122 -4.51 16.13 -2.32
CA ALA A 122 -3.97 16.42 -3.64
C ALA A 122 -4.41 15.42 -4.72
N ARG A 123 -4.71 14.17 -4.35
CA ARG A 123 -5.19 13.13 -5.28
C ARG A 123 -6.69 13.23 -5.56
N MET A 124 -7.49 13.71 -4.62
CA MET A 124 -8.94 13.95 -4.82
C MET A 124 -9.21 15.05 -5.86
N GLU A 125 -8.27 15.97 -6.04
CA GLU A 125 -8.40 17.11 -6.95
C GLU A 125 -7.94 16.82 -8.40
N LYS A 126 -7.39 15.63 -8.67
CA LYS A 126 -6.86 15.22 -9.98
C LYS A 126 -7.87 14.39 -10.78
#